data_AF-A0A381FQB2-F1
#
_entry.id   AF-A0A381FQB2-F1
#
_cell.length_a   1.000
_cell.length_b   1.000
_cell.length_c   1.000
_cell.angle_alpha   90.00
_cell.angle_beta   90.00
_cell.angle_gamma   90.00
#
_symmetry.space_group_name_H-M   'P 1'
#
loop_
_entity.id
_entity.type
_entity.pdbx_description
1 polymer ?
#
loop_
_entity_poly.entity_id
_entity_poly.type
_entity_poly.pdbx_seq_one_letter_code
_entity_poly.pdbx_strand_id
1 'polypeptide(L)'
;MVKDGFVSNGKAPIPMNNFNMDLNVDLPDLNTEELGLNLKNLSFDLGPNNNFKAVVKTKGLDEMQINANVKGAVNLQTLTQALGLKDIDARGLMDTNIKANGIFSLDKKLFPKTNGYLNLKNGWLKTKYYPNPIQNINIVANIINTDGTFKSLGVKLDPFKFDFEGNPVFVNADLQNFEDVLYKVRAKGTLNVGRIYKVFAKKGLDVSGLIMADLSLNGQQSYATTGQYSRLDNRGNLILKNIKATTEYLPKSFYIKEGNFEFENEKNLVQKVFRELWKI
;
A
#
# COMPACT_ATOMS: atom_id res chain seq x y z
N MET A 1 11.54 -7.89 27.19
CA MET A 1 10.20 -8.51 27.32
C MET A 1 9.35 -7.62 28.23
N VAL A 2 8.11 -7.35 27.84
CA VAL A 2 7.08 -6.68 28.63
C VAL A 2 5.94 -7.67 28.84
N LYS A 3 5.44 -7.79 30.06
CA LYS A 3 4.30 -8.66 30.42
C LYS A 3 3.25 -7.85 31.17
N ASP A 4 1.99 -8.05 30.81
CA ASP A 4 0.81 -7.41 31.43
C ASP A 4 0.98 -5.90 31.66
N GLY A 5 1.60 -5.26 30.67
CA GLY A 5 1.89 -3.84 30.69
C GLY A 5 0.65 -2.99 30.47
N PHE A 6 0.83 -1.72 30.78
CA PHE A 6 -0.16 -0.66 30.65
C PHE A 6 0.45 0.52 29.91
N VAL A 7 -0.26 1.09 28.95
CA VAL A 7 0.15 2.32 28.26
C VAL A 7 -1.04 3.27 28.19
N SER A 8 -0.83 4.50 28.64
CA SER A 8 -1.82 5.56 28.55
C SER A 8 -1.15 6.91 28.34
N ASN A 9 -1.88 7.82 27.70
CA ASN A 9 -1.52 9.22 27.53
C ASN A 9 -2.71 10.06 27.98
N GLY A 10 -2.50 11.27 28.49
CA GLY A 10 -3.59 12.15 28.93
C GLY A 10 -4.64 12.48 27.85
N LYS A 11 -4.33 12.23 26.56
CA LYS A 11 -5.27 12.38 25.43
C LYS A 11 -6.02 11.10 25.06
N ALA A 12 -5.69 9.96 25.67
CA ALA A 12 -6.27 8.67 25.35
C ALA A 12 -7.64 8.51 26.05
N PRO A 13 -8.73 8.19 25.33
CA PRO A 13 -10.05 8.00 25.93
C PRO A 13 -10.10 6.74 26.78
N ILE A 14 -9.31 5.74 26.41
CA ILE A 14 -9.08 4.50 27.16
C ILE A 14 -7.61 4.13 27.07
N PRO A 15 -7.05 3.52 28.12
CA PRO A 15 -5.69 3.02 28.09
C PRO A 15 -5.57 1.73 27.26
N MET A 16 -4.35 1.43 26.85
CA MET A 16 -3.96 0.12 26.34
C MET A 16 -3.60 -0.79 27.51
N ASN A 17 -4.39 -1.85 27.68
CA ASN A 17 -4.24 -2.84 28.74
C ASN A 17 -3.71 -4.16 28.18
N ASN A 18 -3.30 -5.05 29.08
CA ASN A 18 -2.81 -6.40 28.74
C ASN A 18 -1.72 -6.36 27.66
N PHE A 19 -0.89 -5.31 27.71
CA PHE A 19 0.17 -5.09 26.73
C PHE A 19 1.33 -6.04 27.01
N ASN A 20 1.50 -7.01 26.12
CA ASN A 20 2.55 -8.01 26.18
C ASN A 20 3.42 -7.88 24.93
N MET A 21 4.74 -7.83 25.11
CA MET A 21 5.70 -7.73 24.01
C MET A 21 6.98 -8.53 24.31
N ASP A 22 7.29 -9.47 23.44
CA ASP A 22 8.57 -10.20 23.42
C ASP A 22 9.17 -10.05 22.02
N LEU A 23 10.09 -9.09 21.90
CA LEU A 23 10.81 -8.78 20.67
C LEU A 23 12.30 -9.02 20.90
N ASN A 24 12.90 -9.79 20.00
CA ASN A 24 14.35 -9.93 19.90
C ASN A 24 14.77 -9.42 18.52
N VAL A 25 15.84 -8.64 18.48
CA VAL A 25 16.45 -8.11 17.26
C VAL A 25 17.91 -8.52 17.27
N ASP A 26 18.39 -9.05 16.16
CA ASP A 26 19.77 -9.48 15.99
C ASP A 26 20.30 -8.95 14.66
N LEU A 27 21.53 -8.44 14.65
CA LEU A 27 22.21 -7.95 13.45
C LEU A 27 23.69 -8.39 13.51
N PRO A 28 23.96 -9.68 13.24
CA PRO A 28 25.31 -10.22 13.27
C PRO A 28 26.20 -9.50 12.26
N ASP A 29 27.39 -9.10 12.70
CA ASP A 29 28.44 -8.50 11.86
C ASP A 29 28.00 -7.28 11.03
N LEU A 30 26.93 -6.58 11.43
CA LEU A 30 26.28 -5.51 10.65
C LEU A 30 25.82 -5.97 9.25
N ASN A 31 25.66 -7.28 9.05
CA ASN A 31 25.19 -7.86 7.81
C ASN A 31 23.66 -7.82 7.76
N THR A 32 23.12 -6.98 6.87
CA THR A 32 21.68 -6.82 6.71
C THR A 32 20.95 -8.07 6.23
N GLU A 33 21.64 -8.98 5.53
CA GLU A 33 21.05 -10.26 5.13
C GLU A 33 20.94 -11.26 6.29
N GLU A 34 21.60 -10.97 7.42
CA GLU A 34 21.48 -11.73 8.67
C GLU A 34 20.60 -11.02 9.71
N LEU A 35 20.04 -9.84 9.39
CA LEU A 35 19.14 -9.09 10.27
C LEU A 35 17.94 -9.96 10.65
N GLY A 36 17.88 -10.38 11.92
CA GLY A 36 16.82 -11.18 12.48
C GLY A 36 15.87 -10.32 13.32
N LEU A 37 14.57 -10.36 13.02
CA LEU A 37 13.54 -9.83 13.90
C LEU A 37 12.70 -11.00 14.40
N ASN A 38 12.50 -11.11 15.71
CA ASN A 38 11.70 -12.17 16.32
C ASN A 38 10.77 -11.59 17.37
N LEU A 39 9.60 -11.12 16.91
CA LEU A 39 8.46 -10.76 17.72
C LEU A 39 7.69 -12.04 18.08
N LYS A 40 8.10 -12.68 19.17
CA LYS A 40 7.50 -13.93 19.67
C LYS A 40 6.08 -13.72 20.17
N ASN A 41 5.79 -12.53 20.69
CA ASN A 41 4.46 -12.13 21.12
C ASN A 41 4.36 -10.61 21.07
N LEU A 42 3.30 -10.11 20.44
CA LEU A 42 2.74 -8.80 20.68
C LEU A 42 1.26 -9.00 20.92
N SER A 43 0.74 -8.57 22.06
CA SER A 43 -0.70 -8.51 22.26
C SER A 43 -1.10 -7.33 23.12
N PHE A 44 -2.28 -6.77 22.87
CA PHE A 44 -2.85 -5.72 23.69
C PHE A 44 -4.36 -5.61 23.48
N ASP A 45 -5.03 -4.99 24.45
CA ASP A 45 -6.45 -4.67 24.40
C ASP A 45 -6.67 -3.15 24.44
N LEU A 46 -7.49 -2.65 23.51
CA LEU A 46 -7.93 -1.25 23.42
C LEU A 46 -9.45 -1.16 23.61
N GLY A 47 -9.93 -1.77 24.70
CA GLY A 47 -11.34 -1.83 25.06
C GLY A 47 -12.07 -3.07 24.52
N PRO A 48 -13.39 -3.15 24.73
CA PRO A 48 -14.18 -4.33 24.37
C PRO A 48 -14.09 -4.64 22.88
N ASN A 49 -13.80 -5.89 22.54
CA ASN A 49 -13.66 -6.39 21.15
C ASN A 49 -12.55 -5.73 20.31
N ASN A 50 -11.61 -5.01 20.93
CA ASN A 50 -10.45 -4.42 20.27
C ASN A 50 -9.17 -5.09 20.78
N ASN A 51 -9.03 -6.38 20.51
CA ASN A 51 -7.80 -7.11 20.79
C ASN A 51 -6.93 -7.18 19.54
N PHE A 52 -5.62 -7.14 19.76
CA PHE A 52 -4.63 -7.32 18.71
C PHE A 52 -3.60 -8.35 19.17
N LYS A 53 -3.20 -9.22 18.24
CA LYS A 53 -2.13 -10.21 18.45
C LYS A 53 -1.25 -10.28 17.20
N ALA A 54 0.06 -10.32 17.41
CA ALA A 54 1.01 -10.55 16.35
C ALA A 54 2.17 -11.44 16.82
N VAL A 55 2.54 -12.38 15.97
CA VAL A 55 3.80 -13.12 16.04
C VAL A 55 4.48 -12.96 14.69
N VAL A 56 5.70 -12.46 14.67
CA VAL A 56 6.44 -12.17 13.44
C VAL A 56 7.89 -12.56 13.63
N LYS A 57 8.40 -13.39 12.73
CA LYS A 57 9.81 -13.72 12.62
C LYS A 57 10.28 -13.41 11.20
N THR A 58 11.32 -12.60 11.08
CA THR A 58 11.98 -12.32 9.81
C THR A 58 13.48 -12.57 9.90
N LYS A 59 14.10 -12.84 8.75
CA LYS A 59 15.55 -12.87 8.57
C LYS A 59 15.90 -12.36 7.18
N GLY A 60 16.88 -11.45 7.09
CA GLY A 60 17.36 -10.85 5.84
C GLY A 60 16.57 -9.62 5.39
N LEU A 61 17.12 -8.86 4.44
CA LEU A 61 16.48 -7.67 3.87
C LEU A 61 16.11 -7.86 2.40
N ASP A 62 17.06 -8.23 1.54
CA ASP A 62 16.82 -8.39 0.10
C ASP A 62 16.09 -9.71 -0.20
N GLU A 63 16.54 -10.80 0.43
CA GLU A 63 15.82 -12.07 0.48
C GLU A 63 15.32 -12.34 1.90
N MET A 64 14.09 -11.94 2.15
CA MET A 64 13.53 -11.98 3.50
C MET A 64 12.79 -13.29 3.74
N GLN A 65 13.29 -14.11 4.66
CA GLN A 65 12.51 -15.19 5.25
C GLN A 65 11.45 -14.57 6.17
N ILE A 66 10.20 -14.99 6.04
CA ILE A 66 9.06 -14.44 6.78
C ILE A 66 8.23 -15.58 7.36
N ASN A 67 7.92 -15.48 8.65
CA ASN A 67 6.86 -16.23 9.31
C ASN A 67 6.04 -15.26 10.16
N ALA A 68 4.78 -15.03 9.78
CA ALA A 68 3.93 -14.04 10.42
C ALA A 68 2.52 -14.58 10.65
N ASN A 69 1.95 -14.24 11.80
CA ASN A 69 0.55 -14.43 12.15
C ASN A 69 0.08 -13.17 12.89
N VAL A 70 -0.74 -12.36 12.24
CA VAL A 70 -1.26 -11.09 12.74
C VAL A 70 -2.78 -11.16 12.70
N LYS A 71 -3.43 -10.89 13.83
CA LYS A 71 -4.88 -10.87 13.91
C LYS A 71 -5.33 -9.83 14.91
N GLY A 72 -6.32 -9.03 14.54
CA GLY A 72 -6.94 -8.13 15.50
C GLY A 72 -7.86 -7.11 14.90
N ALA A 73 -8.65 -6.51 15.79
CA ALA A 73 -9.47 -5.34 15.54
C ALA A 73 -8.97 -4.18 16.39
N VAL A 74 -8.78 -3.02 15.78
CA VAL A 74 -8.13 -1.86 16.39
C VAL A 74 -8.86 -0.59 16.00
N ASN A 75 -9.25 0.21 17.00
CA ASN A 75 -9.54 1.62 16.77
C ASN A 75 -8.22 2.38 16.69
N LEU A 76 -7.86 2.85 15.49
CA LEU A 76 -6.58 3.51 15.24
C LEU A 76 -6.44 4.84 16.01
N GLN A 77 -7.54 5.54 16.25
CA GLN A 77 -7.51 6.78 17.04
C GLN A 77 -7.14 6.47 18.49
N THR A 78 -7.77 5.46 19.08
CA THR A 78 -7.44 5.02 20.43
C THR A 78 -5.98 4.56 20.52
N LEU A 79 -5.51 3.78 19.55
CA LEU A 79 -4.12 3.30 19.50
C LEU A 79 -3.13 4.47 19.45
N THR A 80 -3.31 5.40 18.50
CA THR A 80 -2.38 6.53 18.32
C THR A 80 -2.37 7.46 19.52
N GLN A 81 -3.53 7.70 20.14
CA GLN A 81 -3.64 8.49 21.37
C GLN A 81 -2.98 7.78 22.56
N ALA A 82 -3.22 6.49 22.77
CA ALA A 82 -2.59 5.70 23.84
C ALA A 82 -1.06 5.71 23.72
N LEU A 83 -0.54 5.54 22.50
CA LEU A 83 0.90 5.60 22.22
C LEU A 83 1.48 7.02 22.25
N GLY A 84 0.65 8.07 22.27
CA GLY A 84 1.11 9.45 22.28
C GLY A 84 1.84 9.89 21.01
N LEU A 85 1.48 9.33 19.85
CA LEU A 85 2.15 9.66 18.59
C LEU A 85 1.87 11.13 18.22
N LYS A 86 2.93 11.94 18.08
CA LYS A 86 2.82 13.38 17.76
C LYS A 86 2.86 13.67 16.26
N ASP A 87 3.53 12.82 15.50
CA ASP A 87 3.84 13.06 14.09
C ASP A 87 2.84 12.41 13.13
N ILE A 88 1.93 11.59 13.67
CA ILE A 88 0.90 10.88 12.95
C ILE A 88 -0.39 10.86 13.77
N ASP A 89 -1.49 11.27 13.17
CA ASP A 89 -2.84 11.10 13.68
C ASP A 89 -3.56 10.18 12.68
N ALA A 90 -3.84 8.97 13.13
CA ALA A 90 -4.49 7.94 12.34
C ALA A 90 -5.77 7.52 13.05
N ARG A 91 -6.87 7.43 12.30
CA ARG A 91 -8.19 7.09 12.80
C ARG A 91 -8.84 6.05 11.91
N GLY A 92 -9.93 5.48 12.39
CA GLY A 92 -10.70 4.45 11.70
C GLY A 92 -10.70 3.13 12.48
N LEU A 93 -11.59 2.24 12.05
CA LEU A 93 -11.70 0.90 12.59
C LEU A 93 -10.99 -0.05 11.63
N MET A 94 -9.89 -0.63 12.09
CA MET A 94 -9.13 -1.64 11.36
C MET A 94 -9.50 -3.03 11.89
N ASP A 95 -9.72 -3.97 10.99
CA ASP A 95 -9.86 -5.40 11.26
C ASP A 95 -8.92 -6.16 10.32
N THR A 96 -8.09 -7.05 10.85
CA THR A 96 -7.08 -7.75 10.06
C THR A 96 -6.86 -9.18 10.53
N ASN A 97 -6.55 -10.05 9.57
CA ASN A 97 -6.15 -11.42 9.80
C ASN A 97 -5.19 -11.84 8.68
N ILE A 98 -3.90 -11.96 9.01
CA ILE A 98 -2.83 -12.21 8.06
C ILE A 98 -1.99 -13.36 8.56
N LYS A 99 -1.83 -14.38 7.72
CA LYS A 99 -0.82 -15.43 7.89
C LYS A 99 0.08 -15.42 6.68
N ALA A 100 1.39 -15.38 6.90
CA ALA A 100 2.39 -15.43 5.85
C ALA A 100 3.55 -16.35 6.26
N ASN A 101 4.00 -17.23 5.37
CA ASN A 101 5.14 -18.10 5.62
C ASN A 101 5.89 -18.41 4.32
N GLY A 102 7.18 -18.10 4.28
CA GLY A 102 8.03 -18.34 3.11
C GLY A 102 9.06 -17.24 2.91
N ILE A 103 9.48 -17.08 1.66
CA ILE A 103 10.53 -16.12 1.27
C ILE A 103 9.89 -15.00 0.45
N PHE A 104 10.26 -13.77 0.74
CA PHE A 104 10.03 -12.63 -0.13
C PHE A 104 11.34 -12.28 -0.85
N SER A 105 11.31 -12.26 -2.18
CA SER A 105 12.42 -11.80 -3.02
C SER A 105 11.86 -11.29 -4.34
N LEU A 106 12.12 -10.01 -4.66
CA LEU A 106 11.70 -9.42 -5.93
C LEU A 106 12.43 -10.08 -7.11
N ASP A 107 13.75 -10.24 -7.00
CA ASP A 107 14.61 -10.79 -8.07
C ASP A 107 14.25 -12.23 -8.40
N LYS A 108 13.98 -13.05 -7.38
CA LYS A 108 13.58 -14.45 -7.55
C LYS A 108 12.07 -14.62 -7.78
N LYS A 109 11.30 -13.52 -7.81
CA LYS A 109 9.84 -13.53 -7.94
C LYS A 109 9.15 -14.42 -6.90
N LEU A 110 9.65 -14.40 -5.67
CA LEU A 110 9.13 -15.16 -4.55
C LEU A 110 8.30 -14.26 -3.63
N PHE A 111 7.15 -14.77 -3.21
CA PHE A 111 6.28 -14.11 -2.24
C PHE A 111 5.83 -15.15 -1.21
N PRO A 112 5.86 -14.87 0.11
CA PRO A 112 5.49 -15.87 1.11
C PRO A 112 4.08 -16.42 0.86
N LYS A 113 3.87 -17.72 1.13
CA LYS A 113 2.51 -18.28 1.12
C LYS A 113 1.67 -17.50 2.11
N THR A 114 0.62 -16.86 1.62
CA THR A 114 -0.11 -15.82 2.36
C THR A 114 -1.60 -16.06 2.26
N ASN A 115 -2.28 -15.89 3.39
CA ASN A 115 -3.72 -15.65 3.44
C ASN A 115 -3.91 -14.42 4.32
N GLY A 116 -4.18 -13.29 3.68
CA GLY A 116 -4.23 -11.97 4.28
C GLY A 116 -5.54 -11.27 4.02
N TYR A 117 -6.11 -10.70 5.08
CA TYR A 117 -7.27 -9.84 5.03
C TYR A 117 -7.02 -8.57 5.85
N LEU A 118 -7.44 -7.44 5.31
CA LEU A 118 -7.44 -6.14 5.97
C LEU A 118 -8.71 -5.38 5.58
N ASN A 119 -9.41 -4.86 6.57
CA ASN A 119 -10.54 -3.97 6.41
C ASN A 119 -10.32 -2.73 7.26
N LEU A 120 -10.27 -1.56 6.62
CA LEU A 120 -10.25 -0.27 7.31
C LEU A 120 -11.51 0.49 6.93
N LYS A 121 -12.27 0.90 7.94
CA LYS A 121 -13.48 1.71 7.78
C LYS A 121 -13.28 3.09 8.37
N ASN A 122 -13.79 4.10 7.66
CA ASN A 122 -13.75 5.51 8.09
C ASN A 122 -12.35 5.97 8.50
N GLY A 123 -11.36 5.54 7.74
CA GLY A 123 -9.97 5.88 7.98
C GLY A 123 -9.70 7.36 7.71
N TRP A 124 -8.79 7.91 8.50
CA TRP A 124 -8.30 9.27 8.37
C TRP A 124 -6.82 9.27 8.73
N LEU A 125 -6.00 9.94 7.93
CA LEU A 125 -4.56 10.00 8.13
C LEU A 125 -4.06 11.43 7.97
N LYS A 126 -3.40 11.94 9.01
CA LYS A 126 -2.61 13.17 8.96
C LYS A 126 -1.22 12.90 9.50
N THR A 127 -0.24 13.49 8.85
CA THR A 127 1.15 13.45 9.30
C THR A 127 1.64 14.87 9.53
N LYS A 128 2.79 15.01 10.22
CA LYS A 128 3.46 16.32 10.34
C LYS A 128 3.95 16.89 9.01
N TYR A 129 4.07 16.05 7.98
CA TYR A 129 4.72 16.41 6.72
C TYR A 129 3.80 17.17 5.76
N TYR A 130 2.48 17.06 5.94
CA TYR A 130 1.52 17.73 5.09
C TYR A 130 0.30 18.19 5.89
N PRO A 131 -0.20 19.43 5.68
CA PRO A 131 -1.24 20.00 6.52
C PRO A 131 -2.61 19.34 6.35
N ASN A 132 -2.91 18.85 5.14
CA ASN A 132 -4.22 18.29 4.80
C ASN A 132 -4.23 16.77 4.99
N PRO A 133 -5.25 16.22 5.67
CA PRO A 133 -5.37 14.78 5.85
C PRO A 133 -5.87 14.07 4.59
N ILE A 134 -5.59 12.77 4.51
CA ILE A 134 -6.36 11.83 3.69
C ILE A 134 -7.56 11.40 4.52
N GLN A 135 -8.77 11.52 3.97
CA GLN A 135 -10.03 11.33 4.69
C GLN A 135 -10.86 10.22 4.08
N ASN A 136 -11.91 9.78 4.78
CA ASN A 136 -12.90 8.81 4.28
C ASN A 136 -12.28 7.54 3.67
N ILE A 137 -11.14 7.11 4.21
CA ILE A 137 -10.42 5.94 3.71
C ILE A 137 -11.25 4.71 4.04
N ASN A 138 -11.68 3.98 3.02
CA ASN A 138 -12.30 2.69 3.19
C ASN A 138 -11.61 1.71 2.26
N ILE A 139 -11.02 0.67 2.83
CA ILE A 139 -10.31 -0.36 2.07
C ILE A 139 -10.67 -1.73 2.60
N VAL A 140 -11.02 -2.64 1.70
CA VAL A 140 -11.04 -4.08 1.95
C VAL A 140 -10.02 -4.72 1.02
N ALA A 141 -8.96 -5.27 1.59
CA ALA A 141 -7.88 -5.92 0.89
C ALA A 141 -7.85 -7.42 1.23
N ASN A 142 -7.77 -8.26 0.21
CA ASN A 142 -7.52 -9.69 0.34
C ASN A 142 -6.26 -10.04 -0.45
N ILE A 143 -5.33 -10.76 0.18
CA ILE A 143 -4.06 -11.17 -0.40
C ILE A 143 -3.96 -12.68 -0.24
N ILE A 144 -3.77 -13.40 -1.35
CA ILE A 144 -3.63 -14.85 -1.35
C ILE A 144 -2.36 -15.20 -2.12
N ASN A 145 -1.59 -16.12 -1.57
CA ASN A 145 -0.48 -16.78 -2.26
C ASN A 145 -0.40 -18.22 -1.76
N THR A 146 -0.46 -19.19 -2.68
CA THR A 146 -0.63 -20.60 -2.31
C THR A 146 0.67 -21.41 -2.41
N ASP A 147 1.58 -21.02 -3.29
CA ASP A 147 2.78 -21.80 -3.62
C ASP A 147 4.11 -21.14 -3.26
N GLY A 148 4.12 -19.85 -2.91
CA GLY A 148 5.34 -19.11 -2.58
C GLY A 148 5.91 -18.28 -3.74
N THR A 149 5.24 -18.25 -4.89
CA THR A 149 5.70 -17.58 -6.12
C THR A 149 4.82 -16.42 -6.51
N PHE A 150 5.33 -15.48 -7.31
CA PHE A 150 4.51 -14.40 -7.86
C PHE A 150 3.37 -14.91 -8.74
N LYS A 151 3.51 -16.09 -9.35
CA LYS A 151 2.49 -16.69 -10.19
C LYS A 151 1.19 -17.00 -9.45
N SER A 152 1.28 -17.44 -8.18
CA SER A 152 0.10 -17.69 -7.36
C SER A 152 -0.36 -16.49 -6.52
N LEU A 153 0.34 -15.35 -6.63
CA LEU A 153 -0.02 -14.14 -5.91
C LEU A 153 -1.30 -13.53 -6.50
N GLY A 154 -2.29 -13.36 -5.63
CA GLY A 154 -3.53 -12.65 -5.89
C GLY A 154 -3.74 -11.52 -4.90
N VAL A 155 -4.12 -10.34 -5.39
CA VAL A 155 -4.41 -9.15 -4.59
C VAL A 155 -5.74 -8.56 -5.06
N LYS A 156 -6.71 -8.49 -4.15
CA LYS A 156 -8.03 -7.90 -4.41
C LYS A 156 -8.31 -6.73 -3.48
N LEU A 157 -8.66 -5.59 -4.06
CA LEU A 157 -9.08 -4.36 -3.37
C LEU A 157 -10.53 -4.05 -3.77
N ASP A 158 -11.48 -4.26 -2.86
CA ASP A 158 -12.89 -4.03 -3.14
C ASP A 158 -13.75 -3.84 -1.87
N PRO A 159 -14.13 -2.60 -1.52
CA PRO A 159 -13.75 -1.32 -2.17
C PRO A 159 -12.37 -0.82 -1.73
N PHE A 160 -11.73 0.04 -2.51
CA PHE A 160 -10.75 1.01 -2.02
C PHE A 160 -11.18 2.43 -2.40
N LYS A 161 -11.43 3.29 -1.41
CA LYS A 161 -11.79 4.68 -1.63
C LYS A 161 -11.17 5.58 -0.58
N PHE A 162 -10.93 6.84 -0.94
CA PHE A 162 -10.51 7.89 -0.03
C PHE A 162 -10.87 9.26 -0.62
N ASP A 163 -10.85 10.29 0.22
CA ASP A 163 -10.91 11.69 -0.18
C ASP A 163 -9.57 12.36 0.14
N PHE A 164 -9.07 13.14 -0.80
CA PHE A 164 -7.91 13.99 -0.55
C PHE A 164 -8.13 15.39 -1.12
N GLU A 165 -8.09 16.38 -0.23
CA GLU A 165 -8.35 17.79 -0.56
C GLU A 165 -9.69 18.02 -1.28
N GLY A 166 -10.74 17.28 -0.90
CA GLY A 166 -12.07 17.37 -1.49
C GLY A 166 -12.22 16.64 -2.83
N ASN A 167 -11.21 15.87 -3.24
CA ASN A 167 -11.25 15.04 -4.44
C ASN A 167 -11.42 13.57 -4.04
N PRO A 168 -12.62 12.97 -4.21
CA PRO A 168 -12.80 11.55 -3.97
C PRO A 168 -12.11 10.72 -5.04
N VAL A 169 -11.44 9.66 -4.59
CA VAL A 169 -10.79 8.64 -5.41
C VAL A 169 -11.39 7.29 -5.06
N PHE A 170 -11.73 6.54 -6.10
CA PHE A 170 -12.28 5.19 -6.03
C PHE A 170 -11.43 4.25 -6.87
N VAL A 171 -11.09 3.10 -6.30
CA VAL A 171 -10.34 2.03 -6.95
C VAL A 171 -10.96 0.67 -6.57
N ASN A 172 -11.25 -0.13 -7.57
CA ASN A 172 -11.38 -1.57 -7.44
C ASN A 172 -10.23 -2.22 -8.21
N ALA A 173 -9.62 -3.24 -7.63
CA ALA A 173 -8.59 -4.01 -8.31
C ALA A 173 -8.73 -5.49 -7.98
N ASP A 174 -8.59 -6.32 -8.99
CA ASP A 174 -8.35 -7.76 -8.87
C ASP A 174 -7.13 -8.07 -9.73
N LEU A 175 -6.02 -8.37 -9.07
CA LEU A 175 -4.71 -8.61 -9.67
C LEU A 175 -4.30 -10.04 -9.36
N GLN A 176 -3.91 -10.79 -10.37
CA GLN A 176 -3.50 -12.19 -10.25
C GLN A 176 -2.23 -12.41 -11.06
N ASN A 177 -1.46 -13.45 -10.71
CA ASN A 177 -0.30 -13.89 -11.46
C ASN A 177 0.73 -12.77 -11.71
N PHE A 178 1.48 -12.38 -10.69
CA PHE A 178 2.46 -11.30 -10.76
C PHE A 178 3.72 -11.62 -11.59
N GLU A 179 3.80 -12.79 -12.24
CA GLU A 179 4.78 -13.05 -13.30
C GLU A 179 4.33 -12.49 -14.66
N ASP A 180 3.02 -12.51 -14.92
CA ASP A 180 2.36 -11.95 -16.10
C ASP A 180 0.98 -11.45 -15.68
N VAL A 181 0.96 -10.24 -15.11
CA VAL A 181 -0.17 -9.71 -14.33
C VAL A 181 -1.46 -9.78 -15.14
N LEU A 182 -2.41 -10.57 -14.62
CA LEU A 182 -3.81 -10.49 -14.99
C LEU A 182 -4.43 -9.39 -14.15
N TYR A 183 -5.01 -8.39 -14.80
CA TYR A 183 -5.56 -7.23 -14.12
C TYR A 183 -7.03 -7.03 -14.48
N LYS A 184 -7.83 -6.69 -13.47
CA LYS A 184 -9.17 -6.14 -13.62
C LYS A 184 -9.32 -4.98 -12.66
N VAL A 185 -9.24 -3.76 -13.18
CA VAL A 185 -9.16 -2.53 -12.40
C VAL A 185 -10.26 -1.58 -12.83
N ARG A 186 -10.95 -0.97 -11.86
CA ARG A 186 -11.77 0.23 -12.09
C ARG A 186 -11.22 1.35 -11.24
N ALA A 187 -10.96 2.50 -11.83
CA ALA A 187 -10.42 3.64 -11.12
C ALA A 187 -11.15 4.91 -11.55
N LYS A 188 -11.61 5.70 -10.58
CA LYS A 188 -12.28 6.97 -10.84
C LYS A 188 -11.86 8.02 -9.82
N GLY A 189 -11.52 9.21 -10.28
CA GLY A 189 -11.23 10.34 -9.42
C GLY A 189 -10.15 11.26 -9.95
N THR A 190 -9.84 12.29 -9.15
CA THR A 190 -8.77 13.25 -9.42
C THR A 190 -7.77 13.20 -8.28
N LEU A 191 -6.48 13.06 -8.61
CA LEU A 191 -5.41 12.94 -7.63
C LEU A 191 -4.25 13.87 -7.97
N ASN A 192 -3.94 14.79 -7.08
CA ASN A 192 -2.68 15.52 -7.14
C ASN A 192 -1.58 14.64 -6.51
N VAL A 193 -0.84 13.93 -7.35
CA VAL A 193 0.17 12.96 -6.91
C VAL A 193 1.31 13.61 -6.11
N GLY A 194 1.66 14.87 -6.42
CA GLY A 194 2.69 15.57 -5.67
C GLY A 194 2.26 15.99 -4.27
N ARG A 195 1.00 16.40 -4.10
CA ARG A 195 0.46 16.76 -2.79
C ARG A 195 0.24 15.54 -1.90
N ILE A 196 -0.37 14.47 -2.42
CA ILE A 196 -0.60 13.26 -1.61
C ILE A 196 0.72 12.59 -1.24
N TYR A 197 1.74 12.64 -2.12
CA TYR A 197 3.06 12.08 -1.83
C TYR A 197 3.74 12.78 -0.63
N LYS A 198 3.55 14.10 -0.50
CA LYS A 198 4.07 14.87 0.65
C LYS A 198 3.50 14.43 2.00
N VAL A 199 2.33 13.77 2.03
CA VAL A 199 1.78 13.18 3.27
C VAL A 199 2.75 12.14 3.86
N PHE A 200 3.54 11.44 3.03
CA PHE A 200 4.44 10.38 3.47
C PHE A 200 5.93 10.81 3.51
N ALA A 201 6.31 11.87 2.80
CA ALA A 201 7.64 12.48 2.81
C ALA A 201 8.82 11.51 2.62
N LYS A 202 8.68 10.54 1.72
CA LYS A 202 9.77 9.61 1.41
C LYS A 202 10.88 10.36 0.66
N LYS A 203 12.10 10.36 1.22
CA LYS A 203 13.32 10.89 0.57
C LYS A 203 13.67 10.06 -0.67
N GLY A 204 14.37 10.67 -1.63
CA GLY A 204 14.87 9.98 -2.84
C GLY A 204 13.84 9.80 -3.97
N LEU A 205 12.63 10.35 -3.81
CA LEU A 205 11.61 10.38 -4.86
C LEU A 205 10.84 11.72 -4.75
N ASP A 206 10.86 12.49 -5.83
CA ASP A 206 10.12 13.74 -5.99
C ASP A 206 9.13 13.57 -7.14
N VAL A 207 7.85 13.70 -6.84
CA VAL A 207 6.76 13.51 -7.79
C VAL A 207 5.86 14.74 -7.78
N SER A 208 5.43 15.17 -8.95
CA SER A 208 4.42 16.22 -9.11
C SER A 208 3.41 15.86 -10.18
N GLY A 209 2.30 16.58 -10.19
CA GLY A 209 1.30 16.56 -11.27
C GLY A 209 -0.08 16.12 -10.81
N LEU A 210 -1.00 16.09 -11.77
CA LEU A 210 -2.41 15.78 -11.58
C LEU A 210 -2.78 14.60 -12.47
N ILE A 211 -3.46 13.62 -11.87
CA ILE A 211 -4.06 12.48 -12.58
C ILE A 211 -5.57 12.62 -12.45
N MET A 212 -6.29 12.56 -13.57
CA MET A 212 -7.74 12.43 -13.60
C MET A 212 -8.07 11.15 -14.37
N ALA A 213 -8.81 10.26 -13.73
CA ALA A 213 -9.12 8.95 -14.30
C ALA A 213 -10.63 8.67 -14.20
N ASP A 214 -11.15 8.06 -15.24
CA ASP A 214 -12.39 7.27 -15.22
C ASP A 214 -12.12 6.06 -16.12
N LEU A 215 -11.59 4.98 -15.53
CA LEU A 215 -10.99 3.85 -16.22
C LEU A 215 -11.65 2.54 -15.80
N SER A 216 -11.83 1.65 -16.77
CA SER A 216 -12.11 0.23 -16.60
C SER A 216 -11.10 -0.55 -17.42
N LEU A 217 -10.13 -1.17 -16.77
CA LEU A 217 -9.04 -1.91 -17.39
C LEU A 217 -9.21 -3.40 -17.11
N ASN A 218 -9.10 -4.23 -18.15
CA ASN A 218 -9.21 -5.67 -18.02
C ASN A 218 -8.30 -6.34 -19.05
N GLY A 219 -7.33 -7.15 -18.60
CA GLY A 219 -6.37 -7.75 -19.51
C GLY A 219 -5.19 -8.43 -18.83
N GLN A 220 -4.14 -8.63 -19.62
CA GLN A 220 -2.91 -9.32 -19.24
C GLN A 220 -1.70 -8.49 -19.67
N GLN A 221 -0.68 -8.40 -18.81
CA GLN A 221 0.51 -7.58 -19.05
C GLN A 221 1.23 -7.96 -20.36
N SER A 222 1.36 -9.24 -20.66
CA SER A 222 1.98 -9.71 -21.90
C SER A 222 1.25 -9.19 -23.14
N TYR A 223 -0.09 -9.10 -23.14
CA TYR A 223 -0.83 -8.57 -24.29
C TYR A 223 -0.51 -7.10 -24.56
N ALA A 224 -0.38 -6.28 -23.51
CA ALA A 224 -0.03 -4.87 -23.66
C ALA A 224 1.43 -4.66 -24.11
N THR A 225 2.35 -5.50 -23.62
CA THR A 225 3.79 -5.36 -23.89
C THR A 225 4.23 -5.99 -25.23
N THR A 226 3.52 -7.01 -25.72
CA THR A 226 3.78 -7.63 -27.03
C THR A 226 2.86 -7.10 -28.14
N GLY A 227 2.09 -6.04 -27.90
CA GLY A 227 1.23 -5.42 -28.91
C GLY A 227 -0.03 -6.22 -29.31
N GLN A 228 -0.48 -7.17 -28.48
CA GLN A 228 -1.73 -7.93 -28.69
C GLN A 228 -2.95 -7.16 -28.17
N TYR A 229 -3.05 -5.90 -28.60
CA TYR A 229 -4.03 -4.91 -28.16
C TYR A 229 -5.49 -5.37 -28.34
N SER A 230 -5.79 -6.12 -29.41
CA SER A 230 -7.11 -6.70 -29.64
C SER A 230 -7.62 -7.67 -28.55
N ARG A 231 -6.74 -8.11 -27.63
CA ARG A 231 -7.08 -9.01 -26.52
C ARG A 231 -7.35 -8.29 -25.21
N LEU A 232 -7.23 -6.97 -25.20
CA LEU A 232 -7.43 -6.14 -24.02
C LEU A 232 -8.84 -5.53 -24.04
N ASP A 233 -9.47 -5.45 -22.87
CA ASP A 233 -10.77 -4.81 -22.65
C ASP A 233 -10.56 -3.59 -21.75
N ASN A 234 -9.86 -2.61 -22.30
CA ASN A 234 -9.57 -1.33 -21.65
C ASN A 234 -10.53 -0.26 -22.16
N ARG A 235 -11.13 0.50 -21.22
CA ARG A 235 -12.07 1.58 -21.51
C ARG A 235 -11.89 2.78 -20.61
N GLY A 236 -12.27 3.94 -21.13
CA GLY A 236 -12.40 5.18 -20.36
C GLY A 236 -11.30 6.19 -20.65
N ASN A 237 -11.12 7.13 -19.73
CA ASN A 237 -10.28 8.31 -19.94
C ASN A 237 -9.22 8.45 -18.85
N LEU A 238 -7.99 8.77 -19.27
CA LEU A 238 -6.89 9.14 -18.40
C LEU A 238 -6.29 10.46 -18.87
N ILE A 239 -6.34 11.45 -17.98
CA ILE A 239 -5.74 12.76 -18.21
C ILE A 239 -4.60 12.93 -17.22
N LEU A 240 -3.41 13.19 -17.75
CA LEU A 240 -2.19 13.48 -17.01
C LEU A 240 -1.81 14.94 -17.26
N LYS A 241 -1.56 15.71 -16.18
CA LYS A 241 -1.08 17.09 -16.29
C LYS A 241 0.16 17.30 -15.43
N ASN A 242 1.22 17.79 -16.04
CA ASN A 242 2.49 18.15 -15.41
C ASN A 242 3.06 17.04 -14.51
N ILE A 243 2.97 15.79 -14.99
CA ILE A 243 3.57 14.65 -14.29
C ILE A 243 5.08 14.79 -14.37
N LYS A 244 5.74 14.96 -13.23
CA LYS A 244 7.20 14.90 -13.11
C LYS A 244 7.53 13.85 -12.07
N ALA A 245 8.53 13.02 -12.36
CA ALA A 245 9.10 12.10 -11.38
C ALA A 245 10.62 12.17 -11.45
N THR A 246 11.26 12.44 -10.32
CA THR A 246 12.71 12.39 -10.15
C THR A 246 13.02 11.43 -9.04
N THR A 247 13.92 10.49 -9.25
CA THR A 247 14.27 9.49 -8.25
C THR A 247 15.74 9.12 -8.36
N GLU A 248 16.34 8.75 -7.24
CA GLU A 248 17.72 8.29 -7.17
C GLU A 248 17.97 7.03 -8.02
N TYR A 249 16.91 6.28 -8.33
CA TYR A 249 16.97 5.08 -9.17
C TYR A 249 16.97 5.38 -10.69
N LEU A 250 16.76 6.63 -11.11
CA LEU A 250 16.74 7.02 -12.52
C LEU A 250 17.77 8.13 -12.77
N PRO A 251 18.62 7.99 -13.81
CA PRO A 251 19.65 9.00 -14.10
C PRO A 251 19.06 10.33 -14.59
N LYS A 252 17.81 10.33 -15.08
CA LYS A 252 17.11 11.53 -15.56
C LYS A 252 15.68 11.58 -15.04
N SER A 253 15.20 12.79 -14.77
CA SER A 253 13.80 13.04 -14.45
C SER A 253 12.89 12.68 -15.63
N PHE A 254 11.76 12.05 -15.31
CA PHE A 254 10.66 11.82 -16.23
C PHE A 254 9.69 13.00 -16.20
N TYR A 255 9.22 13.45 -17.36
CA TYR A 255 8.28 14.56 -17.46
C TYR A 255 7.23 14.35 -18.57
N ILE A 256 5.96 14.46 -18.21
CA ILE A 256 4.81 14.57 -19.13
C ILE A 256 4.11 15.90 -18.81
N LYS A 257 4.14 16.83 -19.76
CA LYS A 257 3.41 18.11 -19.66
C LYS A 257 1.90 17.88 -19.69
N GLU A 258 1.43 17.15 -20.70
CA GLU A 258 0.04 16.77 -20.85
C GLU A 258 -0.06 15.45 -21.62
N GLY A 259 -0.93 14.55 -21.14
CA GLY A 259 -1.31 13.35 -21.86
C GLY A 259 -2.80 13.09 -21.68
N ASN A 260 -3.52 13.00 -22.79
CA ASN A 260 -4.94 12.62 -22.80
C ASN A 260 -5.08 11.28 -23.53
N PHE A 261 -5.51 10.26 -22.79
CA PHE A 261 -5.67 8.90 -23.29
C PHE A 261 -7.14 8.51 -23.19
N GLU A 262 -7.69 8.11 -24.33
CA GLU A 262 -9.04 7.58 -24.44
C GLU A 262 -8.93 6.12 -24.91
N PHE A 263 -9.60 5.23 -24.18
CA PHE A 263 -9.62 3.80 -24.46
C PHE A 263 -11.05 3.41 -24.89
N GLU A 264 -11.20 2.90 -26.12
CA GLU A 264 -12.46 2.38 -26.67
C GLU A 264 -12.24 1.01 -27.31
N ASN A 265 -12.09 -0.05 -26.50
CA ASN A 265 -11.84 -1.42 -27.00
C ASN A 265 -10.71 -1.48 -28.06
N GLU A 266 -9.73 -0.58 -27.89
CA GLU A 266 -8.47 -0.44 -28.62
C GLU A 266 -8.56 -0.12 -30.13
N LYS A 267 -9.53 0.74 -30.52
CA LYS A 267 -9.15 1.85 -31.41
C LYS A 267 -8.47 2.91 -30.54
N ASN A 268 -7.16 2.82 -30.39
CA ASN A 268 -6.39 3.86 -29.69
C ASN A 268 -6.45 5.16 -30.50
N LEU A 269 -7.41 6.05 -30.18
CA LEU A 269 -7.33 7.46 -30.53
C LEU A 269 -6.48 8.15 -29.45
N VAL A 270 -5.16 8.10 -29.62
CA VAL A 270 -4.29 9.03 -28.91
C VAL A 270 -4.54 10.41 -29.50
N GLN A 271 -5.48 11.16 -28.92
CA GLN A 271 -5.88 12.46 -29.47
C GLN A 271 -4.75 13.49 -29.36
N LYS A 272 -3.90 13.41 -28.32
CA LYS A 272 -2.72 14.27 -28.15
C LYS A 272 -1.80 13.76 -27.03
N VAL A 273 -0.53 13.52 -27.35
CA VAL A 273 0.54 13.45 -26.35
C VAL A 273 1.59 14.49 -26.74
N PHE A 274 1.68 15.56 -25.96
CA PHE A 274 2.83 16.46 -26.07
C PHE A 274 3.99 15.87 -25.29
N ARG A 275 4.79 15.03 -25.97
CA ARG A 275 6.13 14.66 -25.47
C ARG A 275 7.09 15.77 -25.87
N GLU A 276 7.40 16.67 -24.94
CA GLU A 276 8.68 17.37 -25.02
C GLU A 276 9.77 16.44 -24.49
N LEU A 277 10.32 15.60 -25.39
CA LEU A 277 11.61 14.96 -25.15
C LEU A 277 12.68 16.04 -25.28
N TRP A 278 13.04 16.70 -24.19
CA TRP A 278 14.25 17.52 -24.22
C TRP A 278 15.47 16.61 -24.17
N LYS A 279 16.19 16.57 -25.30
CA LYS A 279 17.62 16.26 -25.32
C LYS A 279 18.32 17.28 -24.42
N ILE A 280 18.99 16.81 -23.36
CA ILE A 280 20.44 16.87 -23.05
C ILE A 280 20.63 16.13 -21.71
#